data_AF-A0A497VS88-F1
#
_entry.id   AF-A0A497VS88-F1
#
_cell.length_a   1.000
_cell.length_b   1.000
_cell.length_c   1.000
_cell.angle_alpha   90.00
_cell.angle_beta   90.00
_cell.angle_gamma   90.00
#
_symmetry.space_group_name_H-M   'P 1'
#
loop_
_entity.id
_entity.type
_entity.pdbx_description
1 polymer ?
#
loop_
_entity_poly.entity_id
_entity_poly.type
_entity_poly.pdbx_seq_one_letter_code
_entity_poly.pdbx_strand_id
1 'polypeptide(L)'
;MKRPLKKLGILAAIVLTPLITLFGLFVVAFYENYAIKPYTPVSFLVMAPALRSITPIEQCSPLVYQRYFQECAGICGEQQRVWFGTTASLQTLQNTYDLDALRAQLSGFDEVSLHMSTGRPGLPEGCNEAWISAYDDYAID
;
A
#
# COMPACT_ATOMS: atom_id res chain seq x y z
N MET A 1 18.19 -46.62 -27.72
CA MET A 1 18.37 -45.76 -26.52
C MET A 1 17.36 -44.61 -26.55
N LYS A 2 16.30 -44.62 -25.74
CA LYS A 2 15.26 -43.57 -25.70
C LYS A 2 14.75 -43.34 -24.27
N ARG A 3 15.55 -42.76 -23.35
CA ARG A 3 15.04 -42.26 -22.06
C ARG A 3 15.84 -41.06 -21.50
N PRO A 4 15.69 -39.85 -22.07
CA PRO A 4 15.95 -38.62 -21.31
C PRO A 4 14.70 -37.78 -21.03
N LEU A 5 13.65 -37.82 -21.87
CA LEU A 5 12.53 -36.87 -21.76
C LEU A 5 11.66 -37.01 -20.50
N LYS A 6 11.46 -38.21 -19.96
CA LYS A 6 10.63 -38.40 -18.75
C LYS A 6 11.26 -37.81 -17.48
N LYS A 7 12.59 -37.71 -17.41
CA LYS A 7 13.28 -37.16 -16.23
C LYS A 7 13.25 -35.63 -16.19
N LEU A 8 13.19 -34.97 -17.35
CA LEU A 8 13.14 -33.52 -17.47
C LEU A 8 11.78 -32.94 -17.04
N GLY A 9 10.67 -33.59 -17.43
CA GLY A 9 9.31 -33.15 -17.07
C GLY A 9 9.00 -33.25 -15.58
N ILE A 10 9.60 -34.23 -14.89
CA ILE A 10 9.44 -34.39 -13.44
C ILE A 10 10.25 -33.33 -12.68
N LEU A 11 11.46 -32.99 -13.15
CA LEU A 11 12.26 -31.91 -12.54
C LEU A 11 11.59 -30.54 -12.71
N ALA A 12 11.03 -30.27 -13.90
CA ALA A 12 10.28 -29.05 -14.16
C ALA A 12 9.04 -28.95 -13.25
N ALA A 13 8.26 -30.03 -13.10
CA ALA A 13 7.09 -30.04 -12.23
C ALA A 13 7.43 -29.91 -10.73
N ILE A 14 8.58 -30.41 -10.27
CA ILE A 14 8.97 -30.32 -8.85
C ILE A 14 9.53 -28.93 -8.50
N VAL A 15 10.17 -28.23 -9.45
CA VAL A 15 10.79 -26.92 -9.19
C VAL A 15 9.89 -25.76 -9.60
N LEU A 16 9.30 -25.79 -10.80
CA LEU A 16 8.50 -24.66 -11.31
C LEU A 16 7.14 -24.54 -10.64
N THR A 17 6.47 -25.67 -10.34
CA THR A 17 5.14 -25.62 -9.73
C THR A 17 5.14 -24.92 -8.36
N PRO A 18 5.98 -25.29 -7.38
CA PRO A 18 6.01 -24.58 -6.11
C PRO A 18 6.48 -23.13 -6.25
N LEU A 19 7.37 -22.81 -7.20
CA LEU A 19 7.79 -21.43 -7.49
C LEU A 19 6.63 -20.59 -8.05
N ILE A 20 5.84 -21.14 -8.97
CA ILE A 20 4.67 -20.46 -9.54
C ILE A 20 3.57 -20.32 -8.49
N THR A 21 3.34 -21.31 -7.64
CA THR A 21 2.37 -21.22 -6.55
C THR A 21 2.82 -20.23 -5.48
N LEU A 22 4.10 -20.20 -5.12
CA LEU A 22 4.67 -19.21 -4.20
C LEU A 22 4.61 -17.81 -4.80
N PHE A 23 4.91 -17.66 -6.08
CA PHE A 23 4.76 -16.39 -6.79
C PHE A 23 3.30 -15.95 -6.87
N GLY A 24 2.37 -16.87 -7.16
CA GLY A 24 0.93 -16.60 -7.18
C GLY A 24 0.39 -16.21 -5.80
N LEU A 25 0.79 -16.91 -4.74
CA LEU A 25 0.46 -16.55 -3.35
C LEU A 25 1.08 -15.20 -2.95
N PHE A 26 2.29 -14.92 -3.42
CA PHE A 26 2.94 -13.62 -3.22
C PHE A 26 2.17 -12.52 -3.94
N VAL A 27 1.74 -12.75 -5.18
CA VAL A 27 0.88 -11.80 -5.92
C VAL A 27 -0.44 -11.60 -5.19
N VAL A 28 -1.16 -12.65 -4.79
CA VAL A 28 -2.43 -12.48 -4.05
C VAL A 28 -2.24 -11.74 -2.72
N ALA A 29 -1.22 -12.10 -1.93
CA ALA A 29 -0.90 -11.38 -0.70
C ALA A 29 -0.46 -9.93 -0.95
N PHE A 30 0.08 -9.59 -2.12
CA PHE A 30 0.42 -8.22 -2.48
C PHE A 30 -0.80 -7.36 -2.82
N TYR A 31 -1.92 -7.97 -3.22
CA TYR A 31 -3.08 -7.24 -3.76
C TYR A 31 -4.19 -7.00 -2.72
N GLU A 32 -4.27 -7.77 -1.63
CA GLU A 32 -5.48 -7.82 -0.76
C GLU A 32 -5.46 -7.06 0.59
N ASN A 33 -4.65 -6.01 0.80
CA ASN A 33 -4.45 -5.28 2.08
C ASN A 33 -3.35 -5.85 2.97
N TYR A 34 -2.09 -5.48 2.72
CA TYR A 34 -1.05 -5.68 3.72
C TYR A 34 -0.51 -4.34 4.21
N ALA A 35 -0.45 -4.20 5.52
CA ALA A 35 0.41 -3.23 6.18
C ALA A 35 1.85 -3.46 5.69
N ILE A 36 2.32 -2.59 4.81
CA ILE A 36 3.66 -2.58 4.26
C ILE A 36 4.56 -1.85 5.24
N LYS A 37 5.64 -2.52 5.66
CA LYS A 37 6.63 -1.91 6.53
C LYS A 37 7.35 -0.77 5.80
N PRO A 38 7.44 0.44 6.38
CA PRO A 38 8.12 1.57 5.77
C PRO A 38 9.60 1.29 5.53
N TYR A 39 10.17 1.98 4.53
CA TYR A 39 11.60 1.96 4.20
C TYR A 39 12.19 0.58 3.92
N THR A 40 11.35 -0.37 3.49
CA THR A 40 11.77 -1.70 3.03
C THR A 40 11.84 -1.76 1.51
N PRO A 41 12.64 -2.66 0.92
CA PRO A 41 12.65 -2.85 -0.54
C PRO A 41 11.25 -3.04 -1.14
N VAL A 42 10.36 -3.74 -0.42
CA VAL A 42 8.95 -3.91 -0.81
C VAL A 42 8.24 -2.55 -0.89
N SER A 43 8.36 -1.70 0.13
CA SER A 43 7.76 -0.37 0.08
C SER A 43 8.25 0.47 -1.10
N PHE A 44 9.54 0.38 -1.45
CA PHE A 44 10.09 1.11 -2.60
C PHE A 44 9.55 0.61 -3.95
N LEU A 45 9.18 -0.66 -4.02
CA LEU A 45 8.64 -1.29 -5.23
C LEU A 45 7.15 -0.97 -5.44
N VAL A 46 6.37 -0.89 -4.35
CA VAL A 46 4.90 -0.87 -4.46
C VAL A 46 4.24 0.44 -4.07
N MET A 47 4.96 1.34 -3.40
CA MET A 47 4.42 2.65 -3.02
C MET A 47 4.98 3.76 -3.91
N ALA A 48 4.10 4.67 -4.31
CA ALA A 48 4.45 5.84 -5.09
C ALA A 48 5.54 6.67 -4.38
N PRO A 49 6.59 7.11 -5.09
CA PRO A 49 7.70 7.85 -4.49
C PRO A 49 7.27 9.09 -3.70
N ALA A 50 6.29 9.84 -4.21
CA ALA A 50 5.81 11.05 -3.56
C ALA A 50 5.12 10.75 -2.22
N LEU A 51 4.30 9.69 -2.13
CA LEU A 51 3.73 9.24 -0.85
C LEU A 51 4.83 8.80 0.13
N ARG A 52 5.86 8.08 -0.34
CA ARG A 52 6.98 7.68 0.52
C ARG A 52 7.83 8.85 1.03
N SER A 53 7.81 9.99 0.34
CA SER A 53 8.54 11.19 0.74
C SER A 53 7.84 12.01 1.82
N ILE A 54 6.57 11.69 2.13
CA ILE A 54 5.85 12.32 3.23
C ILE A 54 6.58 12.02 4.53
N THR A 55 6.94 13.07 5.25
CA THR A 55 7.47 12.98 6.61
C THR A 55 6.30 13.02 7.57
N PRO A 56 5.89 11.90 8.18
CA PRO A 56 4.74 11.90 9.08
C PRO A 56 5.06 12.64 10.39
N ILE A 57 4.07 13.33 10.96
CA ILE A 57 4.09 13.79 12.36
C ILE A 57 3.73 12.59 13.25
N GLU A 58 4.59 11.58 13.24
CA GLU A 58 4.43 10.33 13.98
C GLU A 58 4.87 10.52 15.43
N GLN A 59 3.94 10.41 16.39
CA GLN A 59 4.20 10.68 17.81
C GLN A 59 3.78 9.55 18.73
N CYS A 60 2.79 8.75 18.34
CA CYS A 60 2.14 7.81 19.28
C CYS A 60 1.71 6.47 18.69
N SER A 61 1.97 6.20 17.40
CA SER A 61 1.79 4.87 16.77
C SER A 61 2.73 4.75 15.58
N PRO A 62 3.23 3.55 15.25
CA PRO A 62 4.13 3.33 14.11
C PRO A 62 3.57 3.86 12.78
N LEU A 63 4.46 4.37 11.92
CA LEU A 63 4.19 4.56 10.51
C LEU A 63 3.97 3.21 9.82
N VAL A 64 2.94 3.14 9.00
CA VAL A 64 2.57 2.00 8.18
C VAL A 64 2.18 2.49 6.80
N TYR A 65 2.67 1.82 5.76
CA TYR A 65 2.16 2.02 4.41
C TYR A 65 1.08 0.99 4.10
N GLN A 66 0.09 1.34 3.30
CA GLN A 66 -0.93 0.40 2.83
C GLN A 66 -1.11 0.56 1.33
N ARG A 67 -1.34 -0.55 0.66
CA ARG A 67 -1.78 -0.61 -0.72
C ARG A 67 -2.87 -1.66 -0.82
N TYR A 68 -3.96 -1.32 -1.47
CA TYR A 68 -5.02 -2.27 -1.78
C TYR A 68 -5.83 -1.79 -2.98
N PHE A 69 -6.49 -2.74 -3.62
CA PHE A 69 -7.43 -2.46 -4.71
C PHE A 69 -8.83 -2.40 -4.12
N GLN A 70 -9.52 -1.29 -4.31
CA GLN A 70 -10.91 -1.16 -3.88
C GLN A 70 -11.81 -1.72 -4.98
N GLU A 71 -12.59 -2.75 -4.63
CA GLU A 71 -13.53 -3.39 -5.55
C GLU A 71 -14.81 -2.53 -5.64
N CYS A 72 -14.95 -1.74 -6.72
CA CYS A 72 -16.06 -0.82 -6.92
C CYS A 72 -17.00 -1.35 -8.02
N ALA A 73 -17.77 -2.41 -7.73
CA ALA A 73 -18.85 -2.91 -8.59
C ALA A 73 -18.49 -3.15 -10.08
N GLY A 74 -17.21 -3.48 -10.37
CA GLY A 74 -16.70 -3.73 -11.73
C GLY A 74 -15.53 -2.86 -12.15
N ILE A 75 -15.23 -1.79 -11.41
CA ILE A 75 -14.07 -0.91 -11.62
C ILE A 75 -13.11 -1.07 -10.43
N CYS A 76 -11.82 -1.29 -10.69
CA CYS A 76 -10.81 -1.56 -9.67
C CYS A 76 -9.91 -0.32 -9.48
N GLY A 77 -10.19 0.52 -8.48
CA GLY A 77 -9.32 1.65 -8.13
C GLY A 77 -8.14 1.22 -7.25
N GLU A 78 -6.93 1.71 -7.54
CA GLU A 78 -5.79 1.51 -6.64
C GLU A 78 -5.81 2.58 -5.54
N GLN A 79 -5.75 2.13 -4.28
CA GLN A 79 -5.56 3.03 -3.14
C GLN A 79 -4.22 2.77 -2.46
N GLN A 80 -3.45 3.83 -2.28
CA GLN A 80 -2.22 3.83 -1.50
C GLN A 80 -2.37 4.77 -0.31
N ARG A 81 -1.84 4.37 0.86
CA ARG A 81 -1.96 5.15 2.10
C ARG A 81 -0.66 5.21 2.88
N VAL A 82 -0.43 6.36 3.49
CA VAL A 82 0.58 6.61 4.52
C VAL A 82 -0.17 6.84 5.82
N TRP A 83 -0.07 5.90 6.74
CA TRP A 83 -0.88 5.85 7.97
C TRP A 83 0.02 5.91 9.21
N PHE A 84 -0.30 6.76 10.17
CA PHE A 84 0.53 7.01 11.36
C PHE A 84 -0.30 7.50 12.55
N GLY A 85 0.22 7.32 13.78
CA GLY A 85 -0.39 7.88 14.98
C GLY A 85 0.22 9.22 15.36
N THR A 86 -0.63 10.19 15.63
CA THR A 86 -0.22 11.57 15.93
C THR A 86 -1.05 12.15 17.07
N THR A 87 -0.47 13.07 17.85
CA THR A 87 -1.23 13.90 18.79
C THR A 87 -1.59 15.25 18.18
N ALA A 88 -1.17 15.51 16.95
CA ALA A 88 -1.55 16.70 16.21
C ALA A 88 -3.06 16.74 15.91
N SER A 89 -3.60 17.96 15.80
CA SER A 89 -4.97 18.18 15.35
C SER A 89 -5.09 18.04 13.84
N LEU A 90 -6.30 17.73 13.33
CA LEU A 90 -6.56 17.69 11.88
C LEU A 90 -6.16 19.01 11.20
N GLN A 91 -6.43 20.15 11.83
CA GLN A 91 -6.07 21.47 11.30
C GLN A 91 -4.54 21.63 11.17
N THR A 92 -3.78 21.16 12.16
CA THR A 92 -2.31 21.14 12.09
C THR A 92 -1.82 20.32 10.92
N LEU A 93 -2.39 19.13 10.71
CA LEU A 93 -2.02 18.25 9.60
C LEU A 93 -2.38 18.89 8.24
N GLN A 94 -3.57 19.48 8.11
CA GLN A 94 -4.02 20.18 6.90
C GLN A 94 -3.12 21.37 6.55
N ASN A 95 -2.61 22.09 7.55
CA ASN A 95 -1.68 23.20 7.33
C ASN A 95 -0.24 22.73 7.05
N THR A 96 0.10 21.49 7.40
CA THR A 96 1.45 20.93 7.22
C THR A 96 1.61 20.31 5.84
N TYR A 97 0.59 19.58 5.38
CA TYR A 97 0.66 18.82 4.14
C TYR A 97 -0.02 19.58 3.01
N ASP A 98 0.78 19.97 2.02
CA ASP A 98 0.28 20.50 0.75
C ASP A 98 -0.22 19.33 -0.12
N LEU A 99 -1.51 19.01 0.00
CA LEU A 99 -2.13 17.89 -0.73
C LEU A 99 -2.19 18.16 -2.23
N ASP A 100 -2.26 19.41 -2.67
CA ASP A 100 -2.28 19.78 -4.09
C ASP A 100 -0.90 19.57 -4.72
N ALA A 101 0.17 20.00 -4.05
CA ALA A 101 1.53 19.73 -4.48
C ALA A 101 1.87 18.24 -4.46
N LEU A 102 1.31 17.49 -3.50
CA LEU A 102 1.44 16.04 -3.45
C LEU A 102 0.70 15.36 -4.61
N ARG A 103 -0.55 15.76 -4.90
CA ARG A 103 -1.34 15.28 -6.04
C ARG A 103 -0.61 15.50 -7.36
N ALA A 104 0.00 16.67 -7.56
CA ALA A 104 0.75 16.97 -8.78
C ALA A 104 1.94 16.02 -9.04
N GLN A 105 2.46 15.36 -8.00
CA GLN A 105 3.57 14.40 -8.09
C GLN A 105 3.10 12.94 -8.23
N LEU A 106 1.81 12.67 -8.06
CA LEU A 106 1.20 11.34 -8.07
C LEU A 106 0.50 11.09 -9.40
N SER A 107 1.29 10.87 -10.46
CA SER A 107 0.77 10.50 -11.77
C SER A 107 -0.01 9.19 -11.71
N GLY A 108 -1.25 9.19 -12.20
CA GLY A 108 -2.13 8.02 -12.16
C GLY A 108 -2.92 7.88 -10.86
N PHE A 109 -3.04 8.95 -10.05
CA PHE A 109 -4.00 9.03 -8.96
C PHE A 109 -4.88 10.27 -9.17
N ASP A 110 -6.20 10.10 -9.06
CA ASP A 110 -7.20 11.14 -9.29
C ASP A 110 -7.60 11.89 -8.04
N GLU A 111 -7.29 11.37 -6.86
CA GLU A 111 -7.58 12.03 -5.59
C GLU A 111 -6.44 11.83 -4.61
N VAL A 112 -6.14 12.89 -3.86
CA VAL A 112 -5.29 12.84 -2.67
C VAL A 112 -6.04 13.48 -1.52
N SER A 113 -6.15 12.77 -0.41
CA SER A 113 -6.95 13.18 0.73
C SER A 113 -6.22 12.91 2.06
N LEU A 114 -6.55 13.72 3.06
CA LEU A 114 -6.10 13.55 4.44
C LEU A 114 -7.31 13.22 5.31
N HIS A 115 -7.18 12.17 6.09
CA HIS A 115 -8.20 11.72 7.02
C HIS A 115 -7.62 11.56 8.43
N MET A 116 -8.49 11.69 9.43
CA MET A 116 -8.13 11.46 10.83
C MET A 116 -9.28 10.74 11.54
N SER A 117 -8.94 9.78 12.40
CA SER A 117 -9.88 9.05 13.24
C SER A 117 -9.42 9.09 14.70
N THR A 118 -10.38 9.34 15.59
CA THR A 118 -10.17 9.28 17.04
C THR A 118 -10.54 7.88 17.54
N GLY A 119 -9.69 7.28 18.39
CA GLY A 119 -10.13 6.18 19.25
C GLY A 119 -10.11 4.77 18.66
N ARG A 120 -9.08 4.41 17.88
CA ARG A 120 -8.85 2.98 17.58
C ARG A 120 -8.45 2.23 18.86
N PRO A 121 -9.00 1.02 19.10
CA PRO A 121 -8.51 0.14 20.17
C PRO A 121 -7.00 -0.12 20.04
N GLY A 122 -6.24 0.16 21.11
CA GLY A 122 -4.79 -0.06 21.16
C GLY A 122 -3.93 1.20 21.01
N LEU A 123 -4.52 2.37 20.76
CA LEU A 123 -3.79 3.64 20.79
C LEU A 123 -3.71 4.22 22.21
N PRO A 124 -2.61 4.92 22.56
CA PRO A 124 -2.53 5.70 23.80
C PRO A 124 -3.62 6.78 23.87
N GLU A 125 -4.02 7.16 25.08
CA GLU A 125 -4.94 8.27 25.30
C GLU A 125 -4.39 9.58 24.68
N GLY A 126 -5.26 10.34 24.00
CA GLY A 126 -4.87 11.55 23.29
C GLY A 126 -4.18 11.33 21.93
N CYS A 127 -4.02 10.07 21.49
CA CYS A 127 -3.51 9.74 20.17
C CYS A 127 -4.64 9.62 19.14
N ASN A 128 -4.43 10.25 17.99
CA ASN A 128 -5.26 10.11 16.81
C ASN A 128 -4.54 9.27 15.76
N GLU A 129 -5.31 8.58 14.93
CA GLU A 129 -4.79 8.02 13.69
C GLU A 129 -5.03 8.99 12.56
N ALA A 130 -3.98 9.26 11.79
CA ALA A 130 -4.07 10.05 10.58
C ALA A 130 -3.56 9.23 9.40
N TRP A 131 -4.17 9.44 8.23
CA TRP A 131 -3.65 8.88 6.99
C TRP A 131 -3.81 9.85 5.83
N ILE A 132 -2.79 9.87 4.98
CA ILE A 132 -2.84 10.49 3.67
C ILE A 132 -3.04 9.37 2.66
N SER A 133 -4.09 9.48 1.86
CA SER A 133 -4.43 8.52 0.81
C SER A 133 -4.30 9.14 -0.57
N ALA A 134 -3.83 8.35 -1.52
CA ALA A 134 -3.99 8.59 -2.94
C ALA A 134 -4.90 7.52 -3.52
N TYR A 135 -5.89 7.92 -4.31
CA TYR A 135 -6.87 7.05 -4.95
C TYR A 135 -6.87 7.29 -6.46
N ASP A 136 -6.79 6.20 -7.22
CA ASP A 136 -6.90 6.14 -8.67
C ASP A 136 -8.33 5.71 -9.00
N ASP A 137 -9.11 6.60 -9.60
CA ASP A 137 -10.47 6.30 -10.03
C ASP A 137 -10.41 5.92 -11.50
N TYR A 138 -10.40 4.62 -11.80
CA TYR A 138 -10.55 4.15 -13.19
C TYR A 138 -11.98 4.37 -13.70
N ALA A 139 -12.50 5.60 -13.64
CA ALA A 139 -13.66 5.99 -14.41
C ALA A 139 -13.25 5.91 -15.89
N ILE A 140 -13.76 4.90 -16.59
CA ILE A 140 -13.66 4.83 -18.05
C ILE A 140 -14.53 5.96 -18.60
N ASP A 141 -13.90 6.99 -19.17
CA ASP A 141 -14.54 7.98 -20.04
C ASP A 141 -15.13 7.33 -21.31
#